data_AF-A0A3L6M3A4-F1
#
_entry.id   AF-A0A3L6M3A4-F1
#
_cell.length_a   1.000
_cell.length_b   1.000
_cell.length_c   1.000
_cell.angle_alpha   90.00
_cell.angle_beta   90.00
_cell.angle_gamma   90.00
#
_symmetry.space_group_name_H-M   'P 1'
#
loop_
_entity.id
_entity.type
_entity.pdbx_description
1 polymer ?
#
loop_
_entity_poly.entity_id
_entity_poly.type
_entity_poly.pdbx_seq_one_letter_code
_entity_poly.pdbx_strand_id
1 'polypeptide(L)'
;MGLDTVELVISVEKIFAIELSDEVAARLLTVGDLHEFVVAELIRRQRPDVNRDIVYDLLRNIICMQLGVAPEQVTPGARFVQDLHAD
;
A
#
# COMPACT_ATOMS: atom_id res chain seq x y z
N MET A 1 -16.73 -11.15 6.33
CA MET A 1 -16.57 -10.22 5.20
C MET A 1 -15.14 -9.72 5.31
N GLY A 2 -14.18 -10.59 4.97
CA GLY A 2 -12.77 -10.22 5.00
C GLY A 2 -12.54 -9.22 3.88
N LEU A 3 -11.74 -8.18 4.13
CA LEU A 3 -11.49 -7.18 3.10
C LEU A 3 -10.58 -7.77 2.05
N ASP A 4 -11.09 -7.83 0.82
CA ASP A 4 -10.34 -8.21 -0.36
C ASP A 4 -9.15 -7.27 -0.54
N THR A 5 -7.97 -7.85 -0.82
CA THR A 5 -6.78 -7.10 -1.30
C THR A 5 -7.10 -6.11 -2.43
N VAL A 6 -8.15 -6.38 -3.20
CA VAL A 6 -8.72 -5.51 -4.25
C VAL A 6 -9.17 -4.14 -3.71
N GLU A 7 -9.88 -4.09 -2.58
CA GLU A 7 -10.36 -2.82 -2.00
C GLU A 7 -9.22 -1.94 -1.49
N LEU A 8 -8.19 -2.58 -0.93
CA LEU A 8 -6.98 -1.90 -0.48
C LEU A 8 -6.28 -1.23 -1.66
N VAL A 9 -6.09 -1.97 -2.77
CA VAL A 9 -5.48 -1.44 -4.00
C VAL A 9 -6.28 -0.25 -4.52
N ILE A 10 -7.60 -0.38 -4.66
CA ILE A 10 -8.46 0.71 -5.13
C ILE A 10 -8.36 1.95 -4.24
N SER A 11 -8.29 1.77 -2.92
CA SER A 11 -8.15 2.88 -1.97
C SER A 11 -6.82 3.60 -2.13
N VAL A 12 -5.74 2.85 -2.29
CA VAL A 12 -4.40 3.39 -2.52
C VAL A 12 -4.33 4.13 -3.86
N GLU A 13 -4.84 3.54 -4.93
CA GLU A 13 -4.92 4.19 -6.25
C GLU A 13 -5.63 5.53 -6.20
N LYS A 14 -6.78 5.60 -5.54
CA LYS A 14 -7.55 6.85 -5.39
C LYS A 14 -6.85 7.88 -4.52
N ILE A 15 -6.27 7.48 -3.39
CA ILE A 15 -5.63 8.40 -2.44
C ILE A 15 -4.37 9.02 -3.04
N PHE A 16 -3.54 8.19 -3.69
CA PHE A 16 -2.29 8.64 -4.29
C PHE A 16 -2.45 9.08 -5.74
N ALA A 17 -3.65 8.96 -6.31
CA ALA A 17 -3.93 9.21 -7.72
C ALA A 17 -2.94 8.46 -8.63
N ILE A 18 -2.73 7.17 -8.36
CA ILE A 18 -1.88 6.25 -9.13
C ILE A 18 -2.71 5.16 -9.79
N GLU A 19 -2.08 4.37 -10.67
CA GLU A 19 -2.70 3.22 -11.32
C GLU A 19 -1.84 1.98 -11.07
N LEU A 20 -2.47 0.93 -10.55
CA LEU A 20 -1.87 -0.35 -10.23
C LEU A 20 -2.47 -1.40 -11.16
N SER A 21 -1.68 -1.86 -12.13
CA SER A 21 -2.09 -2.98 -12.97
C SER A 21 -2.09 -4.30 -12.18
N ASP A 22 -2.93 -5.25 -12.57
CA ASP A 22 -2.99 -6.59 -11.96
C ASP A 22 -1.62 -7.26 -11.85
N GLU A 23 -0.78 -7.13 -12.89
CA GLU A 23 0.58 -7.69 -12.89
C GLU A 23 1.49 -7.08 -11.82
N VAL A 24 1.33 -5.77 -11.56
CA VAL A 24 2.07 -5.09 -10.50
C VAL A 24 1.49 -5.50 -9.16
N ALA A 25 0.17 -5.41 -8.97
CA ALA A 25 -0.51 -5.78 -7.75
C ALA A 25 -0.17 -7.22 -7.31
N ALA A 26 -0.14 -8.18 -8.25
CA ALA A 26 0.26 -9.56 -7.99
C ALA A 26 1.72 -9.72 -7.56
N ARG A 27 2.59 -8.75 -7.89
CA ARG A 27 3.99 -8.70 -7.45
C ARG A 27 4.18 -8.01 -6.12
N LEU A 28 3.21 -7.21 -5.67
CA LEU A 28 3.26 -6.50 -4.39
C LEU A 28 2.92 -7.47 -3.25
N LEU A 29 3.93 -8.20 -2.79
CA LEU A 29 3.75 -9.18 -1.72
C LEU A 29 3.82 -8.54 -0.33
N THR A 30 4.60 -7.45 -0.19
CA THR A 30 4.85 -6.78 1.10
C THR A 30 4.43 -5.32 1.10
N VAL A 31 4.21 -4.77 2.30
CA VAL A 31 3.93 -3.34 2.50
C VAL A 31 5.06 -2.47 1.94
N GLY A 32 6.32 -2.91 2.07
CA GLY A 32 7.48 -2.23 1.52
C GLY A 32 7.46 -2.17 0.00
N ASP A 33 7.06 -3.26 -0.67
CA ASP A 33 6.92 -3.26 -2.14
C ASP A 33 5.90 -2.23 -2.59
N LEU A 34 4.74 -2.17 -1.92
CA LEU A 34 3.69 -1.20 -2.23
C LEU A 34 4.19 0.23 -1.99
N HIS A 35 4.88 0.47 -0.87
CA HIS A 35 5.44 1.78 -0.53
C HIS A 35 6.44 2.26 -1.58
N GLU A 36 7.42 1.43 -1.94
CA GLU A 36 8.42 1.79 -2.95
C GLU A 36 7.77 2.00 -4.31
N PHE A 37 6.77 1.20 -4.68
CA PHE A 37 6.02 1.40 -5.92
C PHE A 37 5.30 2.75 -5.94
N VAL A 38 4.56 3.08 -4.88
CA VAL A 38 3.82 4.35 -4.76
C VAL A 38 4.80 5.52 -4.84
N VAL A 39 5.91 5.47 -4.12
CA VAL A 39 6.95 6.51 -4.16
C VAL A 39 7.51 6.68 -5.57
N ALA A 40 7.86 5.59 -6.25
CA ALA A 40 8.39 5.63 -7.60
C ALA A 40 7.38 6.23 -8.60
N GLU A 41 6.11 5.88 -8.46
CA GLU A 41 5.05 6.35 -9.35
C GLU A 41 4.73 7.83 -9.12
N LEU A 42 4.71 8.30 -7.86
CA LEU A 42 4.52 9.71 -7.57
C LEU A 42 5.66 10.59 -8.11
N ILE A 43 6.90 10.09 -8.09
CA ILE A 43 8.05 10.77 -8.69
C ILE A 43 7.89 10.85 -10.22
N ARG A 44 7.45 9.76 -10.87
CA ARG A 44 7.16 9.76 -12.31
C ARG A 44 6.06 10.75 -12.70
N ARG A 45 5.05 10.91 -11.85
CA ARG A 45 3.93 11.85 -12.05
C ARG A 45 4.28 13.32 -11.74
N GLN A 46 5.56 13.68 -11.69
CA GLN A 46 6.08 15.04 -11.48
C GLN A 46 5.80 15.64 -10.08
N ARG A 47 5.82 14.82 -9.02
CA ARG A 47 5.91 15.33 -7.63
C ARG A 47 7.34 15.17 -7.09
N PRO A 48 8.24 16.15 -7.30
CA PRO A 48 9.63 16.08 -6.84
C PRO A 48 9.76 16.16 -5.30
N ASP A 49 8.77 16.73 -4.61
CA ASP A 49 8.73 16.86 -3.14
C ASP A 49 7.92 15.74 -2.46
N VAL A 50 8.08 14.50 -2.91
CA VAL A 50 7.51 13.35 -2.22
C VAL A 50 8.37 12.95 -1.04
N ASN A 51 7.79 13.05 0.16
CA ASN A 51 8.41 12.55 1.38
C ASN A 51 8.01 11.09 1.61
N ARG A 52 9.00 10.18 1.60
CA ARG A 52 8.78 8.74 1.78
C ARG A 52 8.13 8.42 3.11
N ASP A 53 8.48 9.12 4.18
CA ASP A 53 7.90 8.93 5.51
C ASP A 53 6.40 9.26 5.53
N ILE A 54 5.99 10.31 4.82
CA ILE A 54 4.56 10.69 4.73
C ILE A 54 3.78 9.64 3.95
N VAL A 55 4.34 9.17 2.82
CA VAL A 55 3.70 8.10 2.02
C VAL A 55 3.56 6.83 2.85
N TYR A 56 4.59 6.47 3.62
CA TYR A 56 4.56 5.30 4.48
C TYR A 56 3.51 5.44 5.58
N ASP A 57 3.42 6.59 6.24
CA ASP A 57 2.43 6.82 7.30
C ASP A 57 0.99 6.76 6.77
N LEU A 58 0.76 7.35 5.59
CA LEU A 58 -0.53 7.26 4.90
C LEU A 58 -0.89 5.81 4.52
N LEU A 59 0.03 5.08 3.90
CA LEU A 59 -0.17 3.66 3.58
C LEU A 59 -0.46 2.85 4.83
N ARG A 60 0.33 3.06 5.90
CA ARG A 60 0.13 2.41 7.18
C ARG A 60 -1.28 2.65 7.71
N ASN A 61 -1.75 3.90 7.67
CA ASN A 61 -3.08 4.25 8.14
C ASN A 61 -4.19 3.57 7.32
N ILE A 62 -4.05 3.58 5.99
CA ILE A 62 -5.00 2.88 5.09
C ILE A 62 -5.02 1.39 5.41
N ILE A 63 -3.86 0.74 5.52
CA ILE A 63 -3.73 -0.68 5.81
C ILE A 63 -4.36 -1.01 7.18
N CYS A 64 -4.11 -0.21 8.21
CA CYS A 64 -4.70 -0.42 9.54
C CYS A 64 -6.22 -0.28 9.53
N MET A 65 -6.74 0.76 8.86
CA MET A 65 -8.18 1.00 8.77
C MET A 65 -8.91 -0.04 7.92
N GLN A 66 -8.32 -0.41 6.78
CA GLN A 66 -8.90 -1.38 5.86
C GLN A 66 -8.81 -2.78 6.46
N LEU A 67 -7.62 -3.26 6.82
CA LEU A 67 -7.44 -4.64 7.29
C LEU A 67 -7.79 -4.83 8.78
N GLY A 68 -8.05 -3.76 9.52
CA GLY A 68 -8.34 -3.83 10.96
C GLY A 68 -7.16 -4.33 11.79
N VAL A 69 -5.94 -4.14 11.30
CA VAL A 69 -4.68 -4.57 11.94
C VAL A 69 -4.05 -3.44 12.75
N ALA A 70 -3.23 -3.81 13.73
CA ALA A 70 -2.49 -2.81 14.51
C ALA A 70 -1.36 -2.18 13.67
N PRO A 71 -1.03 -0.89 13.89
CA PRO A 71 0.05 -0.22 13.17
C PRO A 71 1.43 -0.83 13.43
N GLU A 72 1.57 -1.58 14.53
CA GLU A 72 2.77 -2.33 14.87
C GLU A 72 2.97 -3.57 13.98
N GLN A 73 1.88 -4.12 13.41
CA GLN A 73 1.94 -5.23 12.47
C GLN A 73 2.31 -4.77 11.05
N VAL A 74 2.04 -3.50 10.75
CA VAL A 74 2.32 -2.91 9.45
C VAL A 74 3.78 -2.48 9.38
N THR A 75 4.64 -3.45 9.06
CA THR A 75 6.07 -3.26 8.83
C THR A 75 6.38 -3.35 7.34
N PRO A 76 7.50 -2.77 6.85
CA PRO A 76 7.86 -2.86 5.43
C PRO A 76 8.03 -4.31 4.95
N GLY A 77 8.42 -5.22 5.84
CA GLY A 77 8.55 -6.65 5.54
C GLY A 77 7.26 -7.46 5.69
N ALA A 78 6.19 -6.87 6.24
CA ALA A 78 4.93 -7.57 6.44
C ALA A 78 4.28 -7.90 5.10
N ARG A 79 3.86 -9.15 4.93
CA ARG A 79 3.15 -9.62 3.75
C ARG A 79 1.66 -9.44 3.93
N PHE A 80 0.97 -8.93 2.90
CA PHE A 80 -0.46 -8.67 2.96
C PHE A 80 -1.28 -9.93 3.27
N VAL A 81 -1.03 -11.02 2.54
CA VAL A 81 -1.78 -12.27 2.70
C VAL A 81 -1.29 -13.09 3.90
N GLN A 82 0.03 -13.17 4.12
CA GLN A 82 0.59 -14.08 5.14
C GLN A 82 0.63 -13.47 6.54
N ASP A 83 1.01 -12.19 6.68
CA ASP A 83 1.18 -11.54 7.97
C ASP A 83 -0.05 -10.73 8.36
N LEU A 84 -0.63 -10.01 7.40
CA LEU A 84 -1.80 -9.15 7.63
C LEU A 84 -3.13 -9.87 7.40
N HIS A 85 -3.09 -11.14 6.97
CA HIS A 85 -4.26 -11.99 6.73
C HIS A 85 -5.31 -11.31 5.82
N ALA A 86 -4.84 -10.54 4.84
CA ALA A 86 -5.68 -10.03 3.77
C ALA A 86 -6.19 -11.21 2.92
N ASP A 87 -7.51 -11.28 2.71
CA ASP A 87 -8.17 -12.33 1.91
C ASP A 87 -8.24 -11.93 0.43
#